data_AF-A0A660T7N9-F1
#
_entry.id   AF-A0A660T7N9-F1
#
_cell.length_a   1.000
_cell.length_b   1.000
_cell.length_c   1.000
_cell.angle_alpha   90.00
_cell.angle_beta   90.00
_cell.angle_gamma   90.00
#
_symmetry.space_group_name_H-M   'P 1'
#
loop_
_entity.id
_entity.type
_entity.pdbx_description
1 polymer ?
#
loop_
_entity_poly.entity_id
_entity_poly.type
_entity_poly.pdbx_seq_one_letter_code
_entity_poly.pdbx_strand_id
1 'polypeptide(L)'
;MNEHDLLATKGRIVIHVKLYITVLIIVVISELIGIYKLPVGPGVVVLLPMLYAVIIGIIITPKVLGKAIKVLRKAVSDDVVELAGAVVMISLLPLGVKYGTLVGPAVAKIVKAGPAFILQELGNLGTIIIAFPIAILLGLKREAVGATVSICREPTLGIIGERYGITSPEGTGVLGTYLTGTI
;
A
#
# COMPACT_ATOMS: atom_id res chain seq x y z
N MET A 1 1.64 -21.14 -0.38
CA MET A 1 2.89 -21.22 -1.14
C MET A 1 3.86 -20.24 -0.48
N ASN A 2 5.16 -20.53 -0.37
CA ASN A 2 6.08 -19.55 0.22
C ASN A 2 6.25 -18.37 -0.74
N GLU A 3 6.57 -17.18 -0.22
CA GLU A 3 6.69 -15.94 -1.01
C GLU A 3 7.76 -16.07 -2.12
N HIS A 4 8.84 -16.79 -1.85
CA HIS A 4 9.85 -17.13 -2.85
C HIS A 4 9.31 -17.99 -4.01
N ASP A 5 8.40 -18.93 -3.73
CA ASP A 5 7.77 -19.77 -4.74
C ASP A 5 6.75 -18.97 -5.56
N LEU A 6 6.15 -17.94 -4.94
CA LEU A 6 5.25 -17.02 -5.64
C LEU A 6 5.99 -16.17 -6.68
N LEU A 7 7.18 -15.71 -6.32
CA LEU A 7 8.04 -14.87 -7.18
C LEU A 7 8.77 -15.68 -8.27
N ALA A 8 8.90 -16.99 -8.13
CA ALA A 8 9.57 -17.84 -9.08
C ALA A 8 8.79 -17.95 -10.40
N THR A 9 9.44 -17.63 -11.52
CA THR A 9 8.82 -17.62 -12.85
C THR A 9 8.65 -19.02 -13.47
N LYS A 10 9.17 -20.09 -12.85
CA LYS A 10 9.17 -21.46 -13.40
C LYS A 10 7.74 -21.96 -13.62
N GLY A 11 7.26 -21.87 -14.87
CA GLY A 11 5.91 -22.28 -15.27
C GLY A 11 4.79 -21.26 -15.02
N ARG A 12 5.09 -20.09 -14.44
CA ARG A 12 4.09 -19.06 -14.06
C ARG A 12 4.20 -17.75 -14.84
N ILE A 13 4.98 -17.72 -15.93
CA ILE A 13 5.17 -16.54 -16.81
C ILE A 13 3.84 -15.90 -17.19
N VAL A 14 2.84 -16.71 -17.57
CA VAL A 14 1.52 -16.21 -17.98
C VAL A 14 0.84 -15.39 -16.88
N ILE A 15 1.03 -15.76 -15.61
CA ILE A 15 0.46 -15.05 -14.45
C ILE A 15 1.17 -13.71 -14.25
N HIS A 16 2.51 -13.68 -14.34
CA HIS A 16 3.27 -12.42 -14.28
C HIS A 16 2.89 -11.46 -15.41
N VAL A 17 2.79 -11.97 -16.65
CA VAL A 17 2.39 -11.14 -17.80
C VAL A 17 1.00 -10.56 -17.59
N LYS A 18 0.04 -11.36 -17.13
CA LYS A 18 -1.31 -10.88 -16.79
C LYS A 18 -1.28 -9.79 -15.71
N LEU A 19 -0.48 -9.98 -14.65
CA LEU A 19 -0.32 -8.99 -13.60
C LEU A 19 0.20 -7.66 -14.15
N TYR A 20 1.35 -7.67 -14.82
CA TYR A 20 1.99 -6.45 -15.30
C TYR A 20 1.17 -5.73 -16.38
N ILE A 21 0.52 -6.47 -17.30
CA ILE A 21 -0.40 -5.86 -18.27
C ILE A 21 -1.59 -5.21 -17.56
N THR A 22 -2.17 -5.90 -16.57
CA THR A 22 -3.30 -5.35 -15.80
C THR A 22 -2.90 -4.07 -15.09
N VAL A 23 -1.77 -4.07 -14.38
CA VAL A 23 -1.25 -2.89 -13.70
C VAL A 23 -0.99 -1.75 -14.69
N LEU A 24 -0.37 -2.04 -15.84
CA LEU A 24 -0.09 -1.05 -16.88
C LEU A 24 -1.39 -0.40 -17.40
N ILE A 25 -2.43 -1.18 -17.67
CA ILE A 25 -3.73 -0.64 -18.12
C ILE A 25 -4.34 0.27 -17.06
N ILE A 26 -4.31 -0.14 -15.78
CA ILE A 26 -4.84 0.68 -14.67
C ILE A 26 -4.08 2.00 -14.56
N VAL A 27 -2.75 1.94 -14.65
CA VAL A 27 -1.89 3.13 -14.60
C VAL A 27 -2.20 4.07 -15.76
N VAL A 28 -2.29 3.56 -16.99
CA VAL A 28 -2.64 4.39 -18.16
C VAL A 28 -4.01 5.04 -17.98
N ILE A 29 -5.03 4.31 -17.55
CA ILE A 29 -6.36 4.87 -17.31
C ILE A 29 -6.31 5.95 -16.21
N SER A 30 -5.59 5.68 -15.13
CA SER A 30 -5.51 6.59 -13.98
C SER A 30 -4.76 7.88 -14.31
N GLU A 31 -3.67 7.79 -15.08
CA GLU A 31 -2.92 8.95 -15.57
C GLU A 31 -3.70 9.77 -16.59
N LEU A 32 -4.50 9.11 -17.44
CA LEU A 32 -5.38 9.81 -18.39
C LEU A 32 -6.48 10.63 -17.69
N ILE A 33 -6.97 10.17 -16.53
CA ILE A 33 -7.89 10.95 -15.70
C ILE A 33 -7.17 12.16 -15.10
N GLY A 34 -5.91 12.00 -14.71
CA GLY A 34 -5.07 13.07 -14.20
C GLY A 34 -5.47 13.53 -12.80
N ILE A 35 -5.06 14.75 -12.42
CA ILE A 35 -5.35 15.32 -11.10
C ILE A 35 -6.67 16.09 -11.16
N TYR A 36 -7.64 15.70 -10.34
CA TYR A 36 -8.90 16.43 -10.22
C TYR A 36 -8.94 17.24 -8.92
N LYS A 37 -9.10 18.55 -9.03
CA LYS A 37 -9.19 19.46 -7.89
C LYS A 37 -10.65 19.81 -7.63
N LEU A 38 -11.16 19.35 -6.50
CA LEU A 38 -12.49 19.70 -5.99
C LEU A 38 -12.34 20.86 -5.01
N PRO A 39 -12.78 22.08 -5.35
CA PRO A 39 -12.88 23.14 -4.37
C PRO A 39 -14.01 22.77 -3.37
N VAL A 40 -13.65 22.61 -2.10
CA VAL A 40 -14.59 22.27 -1.02
C VAL A 40 -14.42 23.32 0.09
N GLY A 41 -15.27 24.35 0.07
CA GLY A 41 -15.23 25.45 1.05
C GLY A 41 -13.89 26.19 1.04
N PRO A 42 -13.24 26.44 2.19
CA PRO A 42 -11.94 27.13 2.25
C PRO A 42 -10.75 26.26 1.80
N GLY A 43 -10.98 24.98 1.50
CA GLY A 43 -9.95 24.03 1.10
C GLY A 43 -10.15 23.49 -0.32
N VAL A 44 -9.12 22.81 -0.82
CA VAL A 44 -9.18 22.07 -2.09
C VAL A 44 -8.89 20.61 -1.79
N VAL A 45 -9.82 19.72 -2.14
CA VAL A 45 -9.59 18.28 -2.14
C VAL A 45 -8.96 17.93 -3.47
N VAL A 46 -7.78 17.32 -3.45
CA VAL A 46 -7.03 16.95 -4.65
C VAL A 46 -7.09 15.44 -4.82
N LEU A 47 -7.82 14.99 -5.84
CA LEU A 47 -7.85 13.58 -6.21
C LEU A 47 -6.66 13.29 -7.13
N LEU A 48 -5.75 12.45 -6.64
CA LEU A 48 -4.56 12.03 -7.37
C LEU A 48 -4.83 10.78 -8.20
N PRO A 49 -4.11 10.57 -9.32
CA PRO A 49 -4.18 9.36 -10.14
C PRO A 49 -4.15 8.04 -9.35
N MET A 50 -3.34 7.96 -8.29
CA MET A 50 -3.27 6.77 -7.44
C MET A 50 -4.61 6.38 -6.81
N LEU A 51 -5.46 7.35 -6.46
CA LEU A 51 -6.76 7.06 -5.86
C LEU A 51 -7.65 6.29 -6.85
N TYR A 52 -7.64 6.70 -8.12
CA TYR A 52 -8.36 5.99 -9.18
C TYR A 52 -7.80 4.59 -9.38
N ALA A 53 -6.47 4.42 -9.34
CA ALA A 53 -5.83 3.12 -9.47
C ALA A 53 -6.29 2.15 -8.36
N VAL A 54 -6.36 2.62 -7.11
CA VAL A 54 -6.85 1.83 -5.97
C VAL A 54 -8.32 1.44 -6.15
N ILE A 55 -9.18 2.41 -6.51
CA ILE A 55 -10.61 2.15 -6.71
C ILE A 55 -10.82 1.13 -7.83
N ILE A 56 -10.15 1.30 -8.98
CA ILE A 56 -10.22 0.36 -10.10
C ILE A 56 -9.71 -1.02 -9.66
N GLY A 57 -8.58 -1.08 -8.94
CA GLY A 57 -8.02 -2.32 -8.40
C GLY A 57 -8.98 -3.08 -7.49
N ILE A 58 -9.68 -2.38 -6.59
CA ILE A 58 -10.71 -2.97 -5.72
C ILE A 58 -11.88 -3.52 -6.56
N ILE A 59 -12.35 -2.75 -7.53
CA ILE A 59 -13.50 -3.15 -8.38
C ILE A 59 -13.17 -4.41 -9.18
N ILE A 60 -12.01 -4.48 -9.84
CA ILE A 60 -11.64 -5.61 -10.71
C ILE A 60 -11.26 -6.89 -9.94
N THR A 61 -11.08 -6.80 -8.63
CA THR A 61 -10.71 -7.94 -7.79
C THR A 61 -11.77 -9.05 -7.87
N PRO A 62 -11.40 -10.35 -7.95
CA PRO A 62 -12.32 -11.49 -8.09
C PRO A 62 -13.48 -11.51 -7.11
N LYS A 63 -13.22 -11.05 -5.88
CA LYS A 63 -14.18 -11.03 -4.77
C LYS A 63 -15.28 -9.97 -4.93
N VAL A 64 -15.09 -8.97 -5.80
CA VAL A 64 -16.03 -7.87 -6.05
C VAL A 64 -16.70 -8.06 -7.42
N LEU A 65 -16.22 -7.41 -8.49
CA LEU A 65 -16.85 -7.48 -9.81
C LEU A 65 -16.47 -8.74 -10.59
N GLY A 66 -15.34 -9.38 -10.26
CA GLY A 66 -14.91 -10.63 -10.90
C GLY A 66 -15.83 -11.83 -10.64
N LYS A 67 -16.71 -11.75 -9.63
CA LYS A 67 -17.77 -12.74 -9.41
C LYS A 67 -18.87 -12.67 -10.49
N ALA A 68 -19.15 -11.48 -11.01
CA ALA A 68 -20.18 -11.24 -12.03
C ALA A 68 -19.64 -11.36 -13.46
N ILE A 69 -18.37 -10.98 -13.70
CA ILE A 69 -17.79 -10.91 -15.05
C ILE A 69 -16.67 -11.96 -15.21
N LYS A 70 -16.98 -13.06 -15.91
CA LYS A 70 -16.02 -14.16 -16.18
C LYS A 70 -14.74 -13.71 -16.89
N VAL A 71 -14.80 -12.65 -17.71
CA VAL A 71 -13.65 -12.08 -18.42
C VAL A 71 -12.65 -11.44 -17.46
N LEU A 72 -13.14 -10.68 -16.47
CA LEU A 72 -12.32 -10.07 -15.42
C LEU A 72 -11.67 -11.14 -14.54
N ARG A 73 -12.40 -12.19 -14.17
CA ARG A 73 -11.85 -13.33 -13.40
C ARG A 73 -10.75 -14.10 -14.15
N LYS A 74 -10.77 -14.11 -15.49
CA LYS A 74 -9.74 -14.76 -16.31
C LYS A 74 -8.48 -13.90 -16.45
N ALA A 75 -8.63 -12.57 -16.40
CA ALA A 75 -7.55 -11.60 -16.44
C ALA A 75 -6.88 -11.42 -15.07
N VAL A 76 -7.69 -11.22 -14.03
CA VAL A 76 -7.29 -11.11 -12.62
C VAL A 76 -7.80 -12.36 -11.91
N SER A 77 -6.98 -13.40 -11.83
CA SER A 77 -7.28 -14.60 -11.02
C SER A 77 -6.76 -14.45 -9.60
N ASP A 78 -7.18 -15.33 -8.68
CA ASP A 78 -6.68 -15.31 -7.30
C ASP A 78 -5.14 -15.47 -7.26
N ASP A 79 -4.55 -16.26 -8.18
CA ASP A 79 -3.09 -16.37 -8.33
C ASP A 79 -2.41 -15.05 -8.73
N VAL A 80 -3.08 -14.23 -9.55
CA VAL A 80 -2.59 -12.91 -9.96
C VAL A 80 -2.63 -11.95 -8.76
N VAL A 81 -3.68 -12.02 -7.94
CA VAL A 81 -3.81 -11.20 -6.72
C VAL A 81 -2.77 -11.60 -5.68
N GLU A 82 -2.54 -12.90 -5.47
CA GLU A 82 -1.53 -13.40 -4.53
C GLU A 82 -0.12 -12.99 -4.97
N LEU A 83 0.17 -13.10 -6.28
CA LEU A 83 1.43 -12.59 -6.85
C LEU A 83 1.56 -11.07 -6.68
N ALA A 84 0.49 -10.30 -6.89
CA ALA A 84 0.52 -8.85 -6.71
C ALA A 84 0.97 -8.48 -5.29
N GLY A 85 0.43 -9.16 -4.27
CA GLY A 85 0.84 -8.98 -2.87
C GLY A 85 2.34 -9.20 -2.65
N ALA A 86 2.89 -10.30 -3.17
CA ALA A 86 4.33 -10.61 -3.05
C ALA A 86 5.22 -9.59 -3.81
N VAL A 87 4.75 -9.10 -4.96
CA VAL A 87 5.50 -8.14 -5.80
C VAL A 87 5.48 -6.72 -5.20
N VAL A 88 4.55 -6.39 -4.31
CA VAL A 88 4.47 -5.06 -3.66
C VAL A 88 5.77 -4.70 -2.96
N MET A 89 6.34 -5.59 -2.14
CA MET A 89 7.57 -5.29 -1.39
C MET A 89 8.74 -4.98 -2.32
N ILE A 90 8.89 -5.76 -3.40
CA ILE A 90 9.91 -5.52 -4.43
C ILE A 90 9.67 -4.17 -5.13
N SER A 91 8.41 -3.83 -5.41
CA SER A 91 8.03 -2.60 -6.07
C SER A 91 8.28 -1.36 -5.20
N LEU A 92 8.32 -1.51 -3.87
CA LEU A 92 8.61 -0.43 -2.94
C LEU A 92 10.11 -0.20 -2.71
N LEU A 93 10.98 -1.16 -3.05
CA LEU A 93 12.43 -1.02 -2.87
C LEU A 93 13.01 0.24 -3.55
N PRO A 94 12.66 0.58 -4.81
CA PRO A 94 13.14 1.81 -5.45
C PRO A 94 12.75 3.07 -4.68
N LEU A 95 11.57 3.10 -4.04
CA LEU A 95 11.14 4.22 -3.20
C LEU A 95 12.00 4.31 -1.94
N GLY A 96 12.27 3.17 -1.28
CA GLY A 96 13.19 3.11 -0.15
C GLY A 96 14.59 3.63 -0.49
N VAL A 97 15.14 3.21 -1.64
CA VAL A 97 16.43 3.70 -2.14
C VAL A 97 16.39 5.20 -2.42
N LYS A 98 15.34 5.69 -3.08
CA LYS A 98 15.17 7.12 -3.36
C LYS A 98 15.11 7.94 -2.08
N TYR A 99 14.32 7.52 -1.08
CA TYR A 99 14.26 8.25 0.19
C TYR A 99 15.57 8.17 0.96
N GLY A 100 16.24 7.01 0.99
CA GLY A 100 17.55 6.86 1.63
C GLY A 100 18.61 7.79 1.01
N THR A 101 18.65 7.88 -0.31
CA THR A 101 19.59 8.76 -1.05
C THR A 101 19.25 10.25 -0.93
N LEU A 102 17.99 10.61 -0.74
CA LEU A 102 17.57 11.98 -0.43
C LEU A 102 17.90 12.39 1.02
N VAL A 103 17.71 11.47 1.96
CA VAL A 103 17.93 11.70 3.40
C VAL A 103 19.41 11.75 3.74
N GLY A 104 20.24 10.90 3.14
CA GLY A 104 21.69 10.78 3.44
C GLY A 104 22.45 12.12 3.44
N PRO A 105 22.39 12.93 2.37
CA PRO A 105 23.03 14.24 2.32
C PRO A 105 22.44 15.27 3.31
N ALA A 106 21.19 15.07 3.73
CA ALA A 106 20.45 15.99 4.61
C ALA A 106 20.55 15.62 6.10
N VAL A 107 21.31 14.57 6.48
CA VAL A 107 21.40 14.06 7.86
C VAL A 107 21.75 15.17 8.85
N ALA A 108 22.70 16.06 8.53
CA ALA A 108 23.06 17.17 9.43
C ALA A 108 21.89 18.12 9.71
N LYS A 109 20.99 18.33 8.73
CA LYS A 109 19.76 19.12 8.93
C LYS A 109 18.73 18.37 9.76
N ILE A 110 18.61 17.06 9.55
CA ILE A 110 17.69 16.18 10.30
C ILE A 110 18.07 16.15 11.78
N VAL A 111 19.37 16.01 12.08
CA VAL A 111 19.86 16.02 13.47
C VAL A 111 19.56 17.36 14.15
N LYS A 112 19.72 18.49 13.46
CA LYS A 112 19.34 19.81 14.00
C LYS A 112 17.83 19.92 14.25
N ALA A 113 17.01 19.28 13.42
CA ALA A 113 15.56 19.16 13.62
C ALA A 113 15.17 18.03 14.61
N GLY A 114 16.16 17.35 15.23
CA GLY A 114 15.96 16.22 16.14
C GLY A 114 14.90 16.43 17.23
N PRO A 115 14.86 17.58 17.93
CA PRO A 115 13.80 17.85 18.92
C PRO A 115 12.39 17.81 18.33
N ALA A 116 12.20 18.31 17.11
CA ALA A 116 10.92 18.25 16.42
C ALA A 116 10.56 16.80 16.03
N PHE A 117 11.55 16.01 15.57
CA PHE A 117 11.33 14.59 15.27
C PHE A 117 11.00 13.75 16.51
N ILE A 118 11.59 14.04 17.67
CA ILE A 118 11.23 13.37 18.93
C ILE A 118 9.76 13.65 19.27
N LEU A 119 9.33 14.91 19.17
CA LEU A 119 7.93 15.26 19.40
C LEU A 119 6.99 14.63 18.35
N GLN A 120 7.43 14.54 17.10
CA GLN A 120 6.69 13.86 16.03
C GLN A 120 6.53 12.36 16.32
N GLU A 121 7.59 11.68 16.76
CA GLU A 121 7.52 10.26 17.12
C GLU A 121 6.65 10.01 18.35
N LEU A 122 6.62 10.93 19.33
CA LEU A 122 5.64 10.87 20.42
C LEU A 122 4.21 10.97 19.91
N GLY A 123 3.95 11.81 18.90
CA GLY A 123 2.67 11.85 18.21
C GLY A 123 2.33 10.53 17.52
N ASN A 124 3.28 9.97 16.76
CA ASN A 124 3.13 8.70 16.06
C ASN A 124 2.91 7.50 17.01
N LEU A 125 3.48 7.54 18.20
CA LEU A 125 3.24 6.52 19.24
C LEU A 125 1.92 6.79 19.98
N GLY A 126 1.57 8.06 20.18
CA GLY A 126 0.33 8.46 20.84
C GLY A 126 -0.93 8.09 20.05
N THR A 127 -0.85 8.06 18.71
CA THR A 127 -1.99 7.65 17.86
C THR A 127 -2.42 6.22 18.15
N ILE A 128 -1.53 5.31 18.55
CA ILE A 128 -1.88 3.93 18.93
C ILE A 128 -2.91 3.91 20.06
N ILE A 129 -2.80 4.81 21.05
CA ILE A 129 -3.67 4.84 22.23
C ILE A 129 -5.14 5.07 21.83
N ILE A 130 -5.36 5.79 20.73
CA ILE A 130 -6.71 6.13 20.23
C ILE A 130 -7.10 5.21 19.07
N ALA A 131 -6.25 5.09 18.06
CA ALA A 131 -6.52 4.35 16.84
C ALA A 131 -6.68 2.85 17.10
N PHE A 132 -5.91 2.27 18.02
CA PHE A 132 -5.97 0.83 18.30
C PHE A 132 -7.29 0.42 18.97
N PRO A 133 -7.76 1.06 20.06
CA PRO A 133 -9.08 0.76 20.61
C PRO A 133 -10.21 0.96 19.60
N ILE A 134 -10.17 2.03 18.80
CA ILE A 134 -11.17 2.27 17.76
C ILE A 134 -11.15 1.16 16.71
N ALA A 135 -9.97 0.72 16.25
CA ALA A 135 -9.84 -0.36 15.29
C ALA A 135 -10.44 -1.67 15.83
N ILE A 136 -10.18 -1.99 17.10
CA ILE A 136 -10.77 -3.16 17.76
C ILE A 136 -12.31 -3.02 17.87
N LEU A 137 -12.83 -1.84 18.21
CA LEU A 137 -14.28 -1.57 18.26
C LEU A 137 -14.95 -1.74 16.91
N LEU A 138 -14.25 -1.42 15.81
CA LEU A 138 -14.69 -1.67 14.44
C LEU A 138 -14.61 -3.16 14.04
N GLY A 139 -14.16 -4.04 14.93
CA GLY A 139 -14.08 -5.48 14.72
C GLY A 139 -12.81 -5.94 14.00
N LEU A 140 -11.82 -5.06 13.81
CA LEU A 140 -10.51 -5.44 13.28
C LEU A 140 -9.76 -6.28 14.31
N LYS A 141 -9.02 -7.30 13.86
CA LYS A 141 -8.27 -8.20 14.75
C LYS A 141 -6.78 -7.95 14.61
N ARG A 142 -6.11 -8.78 13.82
CA ARG A 142 -4.67 -8.69 13.57
C ARG A 142 -4.36 -7.53 12.61
N GLU A 143 -5.32 -7.16 11.78
CA GLU A 143 -5.28 -5.99 10.91
C GLU A 143 -5.15 -4.70 11.71
N ALA A 144 -5.71 -4.62 12.93
CA ALA A 144 -5.58 -3.45 13.79
C ALA A 144 -4.11 -3.21 14.16
N VAL A 145 -3.36 -4.27 14.47
CA VAL A 145 -1.92 -4.16 14.82
C VAL A 145 -1.13 -3.56 13.67
N GLY A 146 -1.42 -4.00 12.45
CA GLY A 146 -0.81 -3.45 11.24
C GLY A 146 -1.25 -2.01 10.96
N ALA A 147 -2.55 -1.75 11.03
CA ALA A 147 -3.11 -0.45 10.67
C ALA A 147 -2.73 0.68 11.64
N THR A 148 -2.36 0.33 12.88
CA THR A 148 -2.02 1.33 13.90
C THR A 148 -0.54 1.42 14.21
N VAL A 149 0.33 0.69 13.50
CA VAL A 149 1.77 0.77 13.78
C VAL A 149 2.40 2.00 13.09
N SER A 150 2.90 2.94 13.90
CA SER A 150 3.64 4.12 13.42
C SER A 150 2.85 4.89 12.34
N ILE A 151 3.52 5.36 11.29
CA ILE A 151 2.93 6.12 10.16
C ILE A 151 2.57 5.24 8.96
N CYS A 152 2.72 3.91 9.07
CA CYS A 152 2.45 2.96 7.99
C CYS A 152 3.13 3.36 6.66
N ARG A 153 4.42 3.68 6.70
CA ARG A 153 5.25 4.00 5.50
C ARG A 153 6.28 2.92 5.22
N GLU A 154 7.14 3.13 4.24
CA GLU A 154 8.11 2.15 3.73
C GLU A 154 8.89 1.42 4.86
N PRO A 155 9.37 2.10 5.91
CA PRO A 155 10.03 1.42 7.03
C PRO A 155 9.10 0.45 7.76
N THR A 156 7.85 0.87 8.01
CA THR A 156 6.83 0.06 8.68
C THR A 156 6.39 -1.13 7.82
N LEU A 157 6.23 -0.94 6.51
CA LEU A 157 5.95 -2.02 5.57
C LEU A 157 7.09 -3.05 5.55
N GLY A 158 8.34 -2.58 5.55
CA GLY A 158 9.53 -3.41 5.70
C GLY A 158 9.45 -4.32 6.92
N ILE A 159 9.26 -3.72 8.10
CA ILE A 159 9.24 -4.42 9.39
C ILE A 159 8.08 -5.42 9.47
N ILE A 160 6.87 -5.02 9.07
CA ILE A 160 5.70 -5.90 9.13
C ILE A 160 5.79 -7.00 8.07
N GLY A 161 6.30 -6.68 6.88
CA GLY A 161 6.57 -7.65 5.83
C GLY A 161 7.56 -8.72 6.27
N GLU A 162 8.66 -8.34 6.93
CA GLU A 162 9.66 -9.28 7.46
C GLU A 162 9.11 -10.11 8.61
N ARG A 163 8.38 -9.49 9.54
CA ARG A 163 7.95 -10.16 10.78
C ARG A 163 6.69 -11.01 10.63
N TYR A 164 5.74 -10.57 9.81
CA TYR A 164 4.43 -11.22 9.66
C TYR A 164 4.16 -11.71 8.24
N GLY A 165 4.89 -11.23 7.23
CA GLY A 165 4.59 -11.44 5.82
C GLY A 165 3.61 -10.39 5.30
N ILE A 166 3.83 -9.88 4.08
CA ILE A 166 2.99 -8.80 3.52
C ILE A 166 1.55 -9.25 3.23
N THR A 167 1.35 -10.55 3.01
CA THR A 167 0.04 -11.18 2.80
C THR A 167 -0.70 -11.52 4.10
N SER A 168 -0.09 -11.26 5.26
CA SER A 168 -0.73 -11.48 6.56
C SER A 168 -1.84 -10.45 6.85
N PRO A 169 -2.70 -10.71 7.84
CA PRO A 169 -3.64 -9.71 8.34
C PRO A 169 -2.93 -8.40 8.76
N GLU A 170 -1.78 -8.47 9.42
CA GLU A 170 -0.97 -7.31 9.81
C GLU A 170 -0.46 -6.54 8.58
N GLY A 171 0.06 -7.26 7.58
CA GLY A 171 0.49 -6.67 6.31
C GLY A 171 -0.65 -5.98 5.58
N THR A 172 -1.84 -6.58 5.57
CA THR A 172 -3.06 -6.00 5.01
C THR A 172 -3.47 -4.71 5.74
N GLY A 173 -3.37 -4.70 7.07
CA GLY A 173 -3.66 -3.51 7.89
C GLY A 173 -2.71 -2.34 7.59
N VAL A 174 -1.40 -2.60 7.56
CA VAL A 174 -0.39 -1.60 7.19
C VAL A 174 -0.63 -1.08 5.78
N LEU A 175 -0.85 -1.99 4.82
CA LEU A 175 -1.04 -1.61 3.41
C LEU A 175 -2.30 -0.77 3.23
N GLY A 176 -3.39 -1.12 3.92
CA GLY A 176 -4.61 -0.33 3.93
C GLY A 176 -4.36 1.11 4.40
N THR A 177 -3.60 1.28 5.49
CA THR A 177 -3.28 2.60 6.05
C THR A 177 -2.29 3.38 5.19
N TYR A 178 -1.33 2.69 4.56
CA TYR A 178 -0.41 3.30 3.58
C TYR A 178 -1.18 3.93 2.41
N LEU A 179 -2.18 3.20 1.89
CA LEU A 179 -3.00 3.64 0.77
C LEU A 179 -3.91 4.82 1.16
N THR A 180 -4.60 4.73 2.31
CA THR A 180 -5.50 5.81 2.75
C THR A 180 -4.76 7.07 3.16
N GLY A 181 -3.60 6.95 3.79
CA GLY A 181 -2.79 8.09 4.24
C GLY A 181 -2.17 8.92 3.12
N THR A 182 -2.36 8.53 1.85
CA THR A 182 -1.89 9.30 0.69
C THR A 182 -2.98 10.20 0.09
N ILE A 183 -4.19 10.17 0.67
CA ILE A 183 -5.37 10.96 0.29
C ILE A 183 -5.51 12.19 1.19
#